data_AF-A0A078QPM4-F1
#
_entry.id   AF-A0A078QPM4-F1
#
_cell.length_a   1.000
_cell.length_b   1.000
_cell.length_c   1.000
_cell.angle_alpha   90.00
_cell.angle_beta   90.00
_cell.angle_gamma   90.00
#
_symmetry.space_group_name_H-M   'P 1'
#
loop_
_entity.id
_entity.type
_entity.pdbx_description
1 polymer ?
#
loop_
_entity_poly.entity_id
_entity_poly.type
_entity_poly.pdbx_seq_one_letter_code
_entity_poly.pdbx_strand_id
1 'polypeptide(L)'
;CSEEGLKHRGQRCIEPEAVFGQMKNNMNYKRFRHFGKDKVFMDFAFFAIAFNIKKMCAKMTKEGMDWLIRPFYELTVVLFRC
;
A
#
# COMPACT_ATOMS: atom_id res chain seq x y z
N CYS A 1 -21.37 0.69 14.07
CA CYS A 1 -21.10 0.09 12.75
C CYS A 1 -20.85 -1.40 12.95
N SER A 2 -21.52 -2.28 12.21
CA SER A 2 -21.21 -3.73 12.25
C SER A 2 -19.84 -4.02 11.62
N GLU A 3 -19.19 -5.10 12.03
CA GLU A 3 -17.92 -5.56 11.45
C GLU A 3 -18.02 -5.82 9.95
N GLU A 4 -19.12 -6.42 9.50
CA GLU A 4 -19.40 -6.63 8.06
C GLU A 4 -19.50 -5.31 7.31
N GLY A 5 -20.17 -4.31 7.89
CA GLY A 5 -20.27 -2.98 7.30
C GLY A 5 -18.90 -2.29 7.14
N LEU A 6 -17.95 -2.55 8.05
CA LEU A 6 -16.57 -2.07 7.94
C LEU A 6 -15.79 -2.84 6.86
N LYS A 7 -15.97 -4.17 6.78
CA LYS A 7 -15.34 -5.02 5.77
C LYS A 7 -15.74 -4.62 4.35
N HIS A 8 -17.04 -4.41 4.10
CA HIS A 8 -17.54 -3.97 2.79
C HIS A 8 -17.06 -2.56 2.42
N ARG A 9 -16.90 -1.65 3.40
CA ARG A 9 -16.31 -0.32 3.17
C ARG A 9 -14.82 -0.40 2.80
N GLY A 10 -14.08 -1.32 3.40
CA GLY A 10 -12.67 -1.56 3.09
C GLY A 10 -12.43 -2.23 1.72
N GLN A 11 -13.45 -2.87 1.16
CA GLN A 11 -13.44 -3.54 -0.15
C GLN A 11 -13.93 -2.66 -1.31
N ARG A 12 -14.31 -1.39 -1.05
CA ARG A 12 -14.74 -0.48 -2.11
C ARG A 12 -13.64 -0.28 -3.15
N CYS A 13 -14.07 0.07 -4.37
CA CYS A 13 -13.16 0.50 -5.44
C CYS A 13 -12.16 1.50 -4.89
N ILE A 14 -10.88 1.31 -5.25
CA ILE A 14 -9.85 2.30 -4.97
C ILE A 14 -10.28 3.55 -5.72
N GLU A 15 -10.65 4.62 -5.01
CA GLU A 15 -10.92 5.91 -5.62
C GLU A 15 -9.58 6.54 -6.02
N PRO A 16 -9.20 6.51 -7.31
CA PRO A 16 -7.92 7.07 -7.74
C PRO A 16 -7.83 8.57 -7.41
N GLU A 17 -8.96 9.27 -7.33
CA GLU A 17 -9.07 10.69 -6.99
C GLU A 17 -8.48 10.98 -5.60
N ALA A 18 -8.73 10.11 -4.62
CA ALA A 18 -8.20 10.28 -3.27
C ALA A 18 -6.67 10.20 -3.26
N VAL A 19 -6.11 9.28 -4.06
CA VAL A 19 -4.65 9.13 -4.23
C VAL A 19 -4.06 10.37 -4.88
N PHE A 20 -4.67 10.89 -5.95
CA PHE A 20 -4.23 12.12 -6.60
C PHE A 20 -4.36 13.36 -5.70
N GLY A 21 -5.39 13.42 -4.86
CA GLY A 21 -5.54 14.47 -3.84
C GLY A 21 -4.41 14.44 -2.82
N GLN A 22 -4.05 13.25 -2.31
CA GLN A 22 -2.92 13.07 -1.41
C GLN A 22 -1.59 13.46 -2.06
N MET A 23 -1.36 13.06 -3.31
CA MET A 23 -0.16 13.40 -4.07
C MET A 23 0.02 14.93 -4.15
N LYS A 24 -1.04 15.66 -4.51
CA LYS A 24 -0.98 17.11 -4.70
C LYS A 24 -0.88 17.87 -3.37
N ASN A 25 -1.72 17.55 -2.40
CA ASN A 25 -1.88 18.35 -1.19
C ASN A 25 -0.89 17.94 -0.09
N ASN A 26 -0.67 16.64 0.12
CA ASN A 26 0.11 16.13 1.25
C ASN A 26 1.59 15.89 0.88
N MET A 27 1.86 15.58 -0.39
CA MET A 27 3.21 15.29 -0.88
C MET A 27 3.78 16.40 -1.79
N ASN A 28 3.02 17.48 -1.98
CA ASN A 28 3.37 18.63 -2.82
C ASN A 28 3.78 18.24 -4.26
N TYR A 29 3.29 17.10 -4.76
CA TYR A 29 3.58 16.62 -6.10
C TYR A 29 2.50 17.10 -7.07
N LYS A 30 2.78 18.22 -7.75
CA LYS A 30 1.79 18.92 -8.59
C LYS A 30 1.85 18.54 -10.08
N ARG A 31 3.00 18.07 -10.57
CA ARG A 31 3.25 17.73 -11.98
C ARG A 31 4.27 16.60 -12.08
N PHE A 32 4.16 15.81 -13.16
CA PHE A 32 5.20 14.86 -13.52
C PHE A 32 6.51 15.57 -13.81
N ARG A 33 7.62 14.98 -13.36
CA ARG A 33 8.96 15.57 -13.52
C ARG A 33 9.60 15.12 -14.83
N HIS A 34 9.24 13.92 -15.29
CA HIS A 34 9.75 13.38 -16.52
C HIS A 34 8.74 13.47 -17.66
N PHE A 35 9.27 13.61 -18.87
CA PHE A 35 8.49 13.69 -20.11
C PHE A 35 8.60 12.38 -20.89
N GLY A 36 7.52 12.03 -21.59
CA GLY A 36 7.40 10.77 -22.34
C GLY A 36 6.65 9.71 -21.54
N LYS A 37 5.83 8.92 -22.24
CA LYS A 37 4.88 7.96 -21.66
C LYS A 37 5.55 7.00 -20.67
N ASP A 38 6.69 6.44 -21.05
CA ASP A 38 7.38 5.43 -20.23
C ASP A 38 7.96 6.03 -18.94
N LYS A 39 8.46 7.27 -19.00
CA LYS A 39 9.02 7.95 -17.83
C LYS A 39 7.93 8.45 -16.88
N VAL A 40 6.81 8.92 -17.42
CA VAL A 40 5.61 9.25 -16.62
C VAL A 40 5.06 8.00 -15.94
N PHE A 41 5.08 6.86 -16.63
CA PHE A 41 4.70 5.57 -16.05
C PHE A 41 5.63 5.18 -14.90
N MET A 42 6.95 5.35 -15.06
CA MET A 42 7.91 5.13 -13.97
C MET A 42 7.65 6.06 -12.77
N ASP A 43 7.43 7.35 -12.99
CA ASP A 43 7.07 8.30 -11.93
C ASP A 43 5.85 7.81 -11.14
N PHE A 44 4.81 7.37 -11.84
CA PHE A 44 3.60 6.84 -11.21
C PHE A 44 3.85 5.52 -10.45
N ALA A 45 4.67 4.62 -11.00
CA ALA A 45 5.02 3.35 -10.35
C ALA A 45 5.72 3.58 -9.01
N PHE A 46 6.64 4.56 -8.93
CA PHE A 46 7.28 4.92 -7.66
C PHE A 46 6.27 5.40 -6.62
N PHE A 47 5.28 6.21 -7.02
CA PHE A 47 4.20 6.61 -6.10
C PHE A 47 3.40 5.41 -5.62
N ALA A 48 2.99 4.52 -6.52
CA ALA A 48 2.23 3.33 -6.16
C ALA A 48 2.98 2.46 -5.13
N ILE A 49 4.27 2.23 -5.33
CA ILE A 49 5.13 1.50 -4.38
C ILE A 49 5.20 2.24 -3.04
N ALA A 50 5.46 3.56 -3.06
CA ALA A 50 5.56 4.36 -1.84
C ALA A 50 4.25 4.36 -1.03
N PHE A 51 3.09 4.48 -1.69
CA PHE A 51 1.78 4.41 -1.04
C PHE A 51 1.52 3.03 -0.44
N ASN A 52 1.88 1.95 -1.13
CA ASN A 52 1.75 0.59 -0.62
C ASN A 52 2.62 0.37 0.62
N ILE A 53 3.87 0.83 0.61
CA ILE A 53 4.76 0.78 1.78
C ILE A 53 4.15 1.58 2.94
N LYS A 54 3.70 2.81 2.68
CA LYS A 54 3.04 3.65 3.70
C LYS A 54 1.82 2.96 4.31
N LYS A 55 1.02 2.26 3.50
CA LYS A 55 -0.14 1.47 3.95
C LYS A 55 0.30 0.28 4.82
N MET A 56 1.37 -0.43 4.44
CA MET A 56 1.93 -1.49 5.27
C MET A 56 2.41 -0.95 6.62
N CYS A 57 3.16 0.15 6.65
CA CYS A 57 3.61 0.77 7.89
C CYS A 57 2.44 1.14 8.80
N ALA A 58 1.39 1.79 8.25
CA ALA A 58 0.20 2.14 9.02
C ALA A 58 -0.51 0.90 9.61
N LYS A 59 -0.56 -0.21 8.85
CA LYS A 59 -1.11 -1.48 9.34
C LYS A 59 -0.23 -2.08 10.45
N MET A 60 1.09 -2.08 10.30
CA MET A 60 2.03 -2.56 11.31
C MET A 60 1.92 -1.77 12.62
N THR A 61 1.75 -0.45 12.55
CA THR A 61 1.53 0.39 13.74
C THR A 61 0.22 0.05 14.46
N LYS A 62 -0.82 -0.35 13.73
CA LYS A 62 -2.15 -0.62 14.29
C LYS A 62 -2.31 -2.05 14.81
N GLU A 63 -1.80 -3.03 14.07
CA GLU A 63 -2.08 -4.46 14.28
C GLU A 63 -0.83 -5.26 14.70
N GLY A 64 0.34 -4.63 14.77
CA GLY A 64 1.62 -5.32 14.99
C GLY A 64 2.13 -6.03 13.73
N MET A 65 3.26 -6.75 13.85
CA MET A 65 3.90 -7.45 12.73
C MET A 65 3.52 -8.94 12.65
N ASP A 66 2.72 -9.46 13.58
CA ASP A 66 2.44 -10.90 13.69
C ASP A 66 1.82 -11.50 12.42
N TRP A 67 0.95 -10.75 11.74
CA TRP A 67 0.33 -11.17 10.48
C TRP A 67 1.35 -11.36 9.34
N LEU A 68 2.49 -10.68 9.41
CA LEU A 68 3.58 -10.78 8.45
C LEU A 68 4.59 -11.85 8.88
N ILE A 69 4.96 -11.87 10.16
CA ILE A 69 5.98 -12.78 10.70
C ILE A 69 5.50 -14.24 10.71
N ARG A 70 4.23 -14.49 11.04
CA ARG A 70 3.67 -15.86 11.11
C ARG A 70 3.88 -16.66 9.82
N PRO A 71 3.48 -16.19 8.63
CA PRO A 71 3.74 -16.90 7.37
C PRO A 71 5.22 -17.21 7.12
N PHE A 72 6.13 -16.27 7.42
CA PHE A 72 7.56 -16.48 7.25
C PHE A 72 8.08 -17.54 8.22
N TYR A 73 7.66 -17.48 9.49
CA TYR A 73 8.02 -18.49 10.48
C TYR A 73 7.54 -19.88 10.05
N GLU A 74 6.27 -20.03 9.66
CA GLU A 74 5.71 -21.29 9.14
C GLU A 74 6.51 -21.80 7.93
N LEU A 75 6.85 -20.91 6.98
CA LEU A 75 7.68 -21.26 5.83
C LEU A 75 9.07 -21.74 6.24
N THR A 76 9.73 -21.05 7.19
CA THR A 76 11.04 -21.50 7.67
C THR A 76 10.95 -22.84 8.40
N VAL A 77 9.92 -23.06 9.22
CA VAL A 77 9.69 -24.35 9.87
C VAL A 77 9.49 -25.47 8.85
N VAL A 78 8.77 -25.22 7.76
CA VAL A 78 8.60 -26.19 6.66
C VAL A 78 9.92 -26.46 5.93
N LEU A 79 10.70 -25.41 5.63
CA LEU A 79 11.96 -25.53 4.90
C LEU A 79 13.09 -26.19 5.72
N PHE A 80 13.09 -26.00 7.04
CA PHE A 80 14.13 -26.51 7.95
C PHE A 80 13.68 -27.71 8.80
N ARG A 81 12.43 -28.18 8.66
CA ARG A 81 12.03 -29.54 9.06
C ARG A 81 12.55 -30.55 8.03
N CYS A 82 13.85 -30.81 8.06
CA CYS A 82 14.45 -32.07 7.63
C CYS A 82 14.82 -32.86 8.88
#